data_AF-I4D631-F1
#
_entry.id   AF-I4D631-F1
#
_cell.length_a   1.000
_cell.length_b   1.000
_cell.length_c   1.000
_cell.angle_alpha   90.00
_cell.angle_beta   90.00
_cell.angle_gamma   90.00
#
_symmetry.space_group_name_H-M   'P 1'
#
loop_
_entity.id
_entity.type
_entity.pdbx_description
1 polymer ?
#
loop_
_entity_poly.entity_id
_entity_poly.type
_entity_poly.pdbx_seq_one_letter_code
_entity_poly.pdbx_strand_id
1 'polypeptide(L)'
;MKQREWEQSGYLRLTEALTKVLLEEWGGPRSPMALNYIHGTIIPDLANCFWQNADLLSNITFEEIIQWKMKNQFANPSAVVADLAKDLLLPAQKIINRPQIIDPKEPWRRIFRLWIYEESLPNMAEKMGYPLDYLDLLLLRYKKVKAFIQTHRVSLLECLQNLELREYGDEQLSFLYQFHTSFMNDPLFRERLTLEQVIIDLGLPLQVSDLVALLEIIHTHEGYLDESDLIGHFSSQHINLFSCAIEGLTTLHYIQKNKAGKLTLSEKSARTVAGFLLPRLGDQLKKAIIIKDYECGKGILMRLNEEVLVKLLDWTFVEFNQEQIFELHKRIYKKISRRVDIHLLKGFANIPEAQELLLNNISDHDSLIRAAACQALGKLQCKEAIFNLIQLLRDPVASVKETAAQALGEIGTTAAIKELNRVVGDYGESVKVRECARSALKKIEQDN
;
A
#
# COMPACT_ATOMS: atom_id res chain seq x y z
N MET A 1 -12.96 -29.93 10.09
CA MET A 1 -12.88 -30.63 11.40
C MET A 1 -11.64 -31.53 11.48
N LYS A 2 -11.46 -32.53 10.60
CA LYS A 2 -10.27 -33.42 10.63
C LYS A 2 -8.90 -32.72 10.49
N GLN A 3 -8.80 -31.66 9.69
CA GLN A 3 -7.57 -30.90 9.53
C GLN A 3 -7.20 -30.12 10.81
N ARG A 4 -8.19 -29.51 11.49
CA ARG A 4 -7.97 -28.82 12.78
C ARG A 4 -7.58 -29.76 13.92
N GLU A 5 -8.14 -30.98 13.96
CA GLU A 5 -7.76 -32.00 14.95
C GLU A 5 -6.33 -32.53 14.73
N TRP A 6 -5.92 -32.70 13.48
CA TRP A 6 -4.54 -33.07 13.12
C TRP A 6 -3.55 -31.93 13.39
N GLU A 7 -3.95 -30.69 13.14
CA GLU A 7 -3.17 -29.49 13.45
C GLU A 7 -2.96 -29.33 14.96
N GLN A 8 -4.01 -29.56 15.79
CA GLN A 8 -3.88 -29.53 17.25
C GLN A 8 -2.99 -30.65 17.80
N SER A 9 -3.10 -31.87 17.25
CA SER A 9 -2.23 -32.99 17.62
C SER A 9 -0.77 -32.78 17.22
N GLY A 10 -0.52 -32.16 16.07
CA GLY A 10 0.82 -31.80 15.61
C GLY A 10 1.44 -30.69 16.47
N TYR A 11 0.66 -29.66 16.79
CA TYR A 11 1.10 -28.57 17.66
C TYR A 11 1.45 -29.05 19.08
N LEU A 12 0.63 -29.93 19.66
CA LEU A 12 0.93 -30.52 20.98
C LEU A 12 2.23 -31.34 20.95
N ARG A 13 2.39 -32.22 19.96
CA ARG A 13 3.64 -32.99 19.78
C ARG A 13 4.86 -32.10 19.60
N LEU A 14 4.72 -30.98 18.89
CA LEU A 14 5.78 -29.99 18.74
C LEU A 14 6.14 -29.38 20.10
N THR A 15 5.16 -28.93 20.88
CA THR A 15 5.43 -28.35 22.21
C THR A 15 6.10 -29.34 23.16
N GLU A 16 5.70 -30.62 23.15
CA GLU A 16 6.34 -31.68 23.92
C GLU A 16 7.80 -31.90 23.49
N ALA A 17 8.06 -31.93 22.18
CA ALA A 17 9.41 -32.12 21.67
C ALA A 17 10.33 -30.93 21.98
N LEU A 18 9.84 -29.69 21.88
CA LEU A 18 10.60 -28.51 22.28
C LEU A 18 10.89 -28.49 23.78
N THR A 19 9.92 -28.93 24.59
CA THR A 19 10.10 -29.10 26.04
C THR A 19 11.25 -30.06 26.33
N LYS A 20 11.27 -31.21 25.66
CA LYS A 20 12.31 -32.21 25.81
C LYS A 20 13.70 -31.66 25.50
N VAL A 21 13.86 -30.96 24.36
CA VAL A 21 15.16 -30.38 23.98
C VAL A 21 15.63 -29.37 25.03
N LEU A 22 14.77 -28.44 25.45
CA LEU A 22 15.16 -27.36 26.37
C LEU A 22 15.43 -27.85 27.80
N LEU A 23 14.64 -28.82 28.30
CA LEU A 23 14.67 -29.21 29.71
C LEU A 23 15.43 -30.49 29.97
N GLU A 24 15.39 -31.47 29.06
CA GLU A 24 16.06 -32.77 29.24
C GLU A 24 17.44 -32.77 28.59
N GLU A 25 17.55 -32.37 27.33
CA GLU A 25 18.80 -32.48 26.56
C GLU A 25 19.78 -31.37 26.90
N TRP A 26 19.29 -30.12 26.98
CA TRP A 26 20.07 -28.95 27.38
C TRP A 26 20.03 -28.67 28.88
N GLY A 27 19.39 -29.53 29.66
CA GLY A 27 19.44 -29.57 31.12
C GLY A 27 18.62 -28.50 31.87
N GLY A 28 18.02 -27.54 31.16
CA GLY A 28 17.10 -26.54 31.69
C GLY A 28 17.64 -25.66 32.84
N PRO A 29 16.91 -24.61 33.25
CA PRO A 29 17.25 -23.84 34.43
C PRO A 29 16.78 -24.56 35.70
N ARG A 30 17.59 -24.49 36.76
CA ARG A 30 17.24 -25.08 38.08
C ARG A 30 16.18 -24.30 38.86
N SER A 31 15.91 -23.05 38.46
CA SER A 31 14.98 -22.16 39.16
C SER A 31 13.53 -22.45 38.76
N PRO A 32 12.60 -22.67 39.72
CA PRO A 32 11.18 -22.86 39.43
C PRO A 32 10.56 -21.69 38.66
N MET A 33 11.01 -20.44 38.91
CA MET A 33 10.52 -19.27 38.17
C MET A 33 10.97 -19.31 36.70
N ALA A 34 12.20 -19.75 36.44
CA ALA A 34 12.72 -19.87 35.09
C ALA A 34 12.07 -21.03 34.32
N LEU A 35 11.76 -22.14 35.00
CA LEU A 35 10.97 -23.24 34.43
C LEU A 35 9.56 -22.77 34.06
N ASN A 36 8.89 -22.03 34.94
CA ASN A 36 7.58 -21.46 34.65
C ASN A 36 7.61 -20.49 33.46
N TYR A 37 8.67 -19.69 33.33
CA TYR A 37 8.85 -18.80 32.18
C TYR A 37 9.08 -19.57 30.87
N ILE A 38 9.86 -20.65 30.90
CA ILE A 38 10.07 -21.52 29.73
C ILE A 38 8.74 -22.12 29.26
N HIS A 39 7.98 -22.73 30.18
CA HIS A 39 6.70 -23.35 29.86
C HIS A 39 5.61 -22.34 29.46
N GLY A 40 5.56 -21.19 30.14
CA GLY A 40 4.52 -20.19 29.94
C GLY A 40 4.78 -19.20 28.81
N THR A 41 6.02 -19.08 28.33
CA THR A 41 6.39 -18.06 27.33
C THR A 41 7.29 -18.62 26.22
N ILE A 42 8.46 -19.18 26.55
CA ILE A 42 9.45 -19.56 25.51
C ILE A 42 8.92 -20.67 24.60
N ILE A 43 8.41 -21.77 25.17
CA ILE A 43 7.93 -22.92 24.39
C ILE A 43 6.71 -22.55 23.53
N PRO A 44 5.66 -21.89 24.06
CA PRO A 44 4.52 -21.46 23.24
C PRO A 44 4.92 -20.51 22.10
N ASP A 45 5.81 -19.55 22.38
CA ASP A 45 6.28 -18.57 21.39
C ASP A 45 7.09 -19.24 20.27
N LEU A 46 7.96 -20.20 20.62
CA LEU A 46 8.69 -21.00 19.63
C LEU A 46 7.80 -21.93 18.83
N ALA A 47 6.89 -22.63 19.50
CA ALA A 47 5.95 -23.53 18.83
C ALA A 47 5.10 -22.75 17.82
N ASN A 48 4.61 -21.56 18.20
CA ASN A 48 3.90 -20.69 17.27
C ASN A 48 4.81 -20.24 16.10
N CYS A 49 6.01 -19.73 16.38
CA CYS A 49 6.96 -19.31 15.34
C CYS A 49 7.27 -20.43 14.32
N PHE A 50 7.54 -21.65 14.79
CA PHE A 50 7.84 -22.80 13.94
C PHE A 50 6.60 -23.25 13.15
N TRP A 51 5.42 -23.16 13.76
CA TRP A 51 4.18 -23.53 13.09
C TRP A 51 3.82 -22.58 11.95
N GLN A 52 3.95 -21.28 12.16
CA GLN A 52 3.69 -20.27 11.13
C GLN A 52 4.71 -20.34 9.99
N ASN A 53 5.93 -20.81 10.26
CA ASN A 53 7.02 -20.94 9.29
C ASN A 53 7.41 -22.39 9.04
N ALA A 54 6.40 -23.28 9.06
CA ALA A 54 6.54 -24.72 8.91
C ALA A 54 7.25 -25.18 7.61
N ASP A 55 7.27 -24.32 6.60
CA ASP A 55 7.93 -24.53 5.32
C ASP A 55 9.36 -23.95 5.25
N LEU A 56 9.83 -23.30 6.32
CA LEU A 56 11.18 -22.72 6.43
C LEU A 56 12.06 -23.44 7.45
N LEU A 57 11.64 -24.59 7.98
CA LEU A 57 12.34 -25.28 9.06
C LEU A 57 13.75 -25.74 8.69
N SER A 58 14.04 -25.93 7.40
CA SER A 58 15.39 -26.24 6.88
C SER A 58 16.09 -25.04 6.23
N ASN A 59 15.54 -23.82 6.39
CA ASN A 59 16.06 -22.61 5.74
C ASN A 59 17.14 -21.95 6.61
N ILE A 60 18.29 -21.62 6.01
CA ILE A 60 19.45 -21.07 6.72
C ILE A 60 19.15 -19.71 7.37
N THR A 61 18.43 -18.84 6.69
CA THR A 61 18.09 -17.51 7.22
C THR A 61 17.01 -17.59 8.30
N PHE A 62 16.12 -18.58 8.22
CA PHE A 62 15.20 -18.86 9.33
C PHE A 62 15.96 -19.36 10.56
N GLU A 63 16.94 -20.26 10.40
CA GLU A 63 17.82 -20.67 11.50
C GLU A 63 18.53 -19.45 12.14
N GLU A 64 19.04 -18.51 11.36
CA GLU A 64 19.62 -17.26 11.86
C GLU A 64 18.62 -16.42 12.68
N ILE A 65 17.36 -16.34 12.24
CA ILE A 65 16.29 -15.63 12.97
C ILE A 65 16.02 -16.32 14.31
N ILE A 66 16.03 -17.66 14.35
CA ILE A 66 15.87 -18.42 15.60
C ILE A 66 17.06 -18.24 16.52
N GLN A 67 18.28 -18.24 16.00
CA GLN A 67 19.48 -17.91 16.78
C GLN A 67 19.36 -16.51 17.39
N TRP A 68 18.92 -15.54 16.60
CA TRP A 68 18.68 -14.18 17.03
C TRP A 68 17.64 -14.11 18.15
N LYS A 69 16.52 -14.83 17.98
CA LYS A 69 15.45 -14.99 18.97
C LYS A 69 15.99 -15.56 20.30
N MET A 70 16.79 -16.63 20.24
CA MET A 70 17.40 -17.23 21.44
C MET A 70 18.33 -16.27 22.16
N LYS A 71 19.15 -15.52 21.40
CA LYS A 71 20.16 -14.62 21.94
C LYS A 71 19.55 -13.37 22.58
N ASN A 72 18.70 -12.67 21.84
CA ASN A 72 18.25 -11.33 22.22
C ASN A 72 16.90 -11.33 22.94
N GLN A 73 15.96 -12.18 22.50
CA GLN A 73 14.64 -12.25 23.13
C GLN A 73 14.66 -13.10 24.41
N PHE A 74 15.45 -14.18 24.43
CA PHE A 74 15.53 -15.11 25.56
C PHE A 74 16.86 -15.08 26.33
N ALA A 75 17.75 -14.15 26.00
CA ALA A 75 19.02 -13.90 26.71
C ALA A 75 19.96 -15.11 26.86
N ASN A 76 20.00 -16.01 25.86
CA ASN A 76 20.94 -17.14 25.87
C ASN A 76 22.37 -16.72 25.50
N PRO A 77 23.41 -17.38 26.06
CA PRO A 77 24.80 -17.11 25.71
C PRO A 77 25.10 -17.40 24.23
N SER A 78 25.80 -16.48 23.55
CA SER A 78 26.15 -16.61 22.12
C SER A 78 26.86 -17.93 21.76
N ALA A 79 27.60 -18.53 22.71
CA ALA A 79 28.33 -19.78 22.49
C ALA A 79 27.43 -21.01 22.28
N VAL A 80 26.18 -20.94 22.75
CA VAL A 80 25.23 -22.07 22.77
C VAL A 80 24.12 -21.89 21.73
N VAL A 81 23.81 -20.63 21.39
CA VAL A 81 22.67 -20.26 20.55
C VAL A 81 22.63 -20.99 19.20
N ALA A 82 23.77 -21.17 18.54
CA ALA A 82 23.82 -21.80 17.22
C ALA A 82 23.43 -23.28 17.27
N ASP A 83 24.02 -24.04 18.20
CA ASP A 83 23.74 -25.48 18.35
C ASP A 83 22.34 -25.70 18.91
N LEU A 84 21.91 -24.89 19.88
CA LEU A 84 20.57 -24.95 20.45
C LEU A 84 19.49 -24.68 19.38
N ALA A 85 19.68 -23.68 18.50
CA ALA A 85 18.73 -23.40 17.43
C ALA A 85 18.57 -24.60 16.48
N LYS A 86 19.67 -25.27 16.12
CA LYS A 86 19.64 -26.48 15.30
C LYS A 86 18.91 -27.62 15.99
N ASP A 87 19.22 -27.87 17.25
CA ASP A 87 18.59 -28.95 18.03
C ASP A 87 17.09 -28.71 18.22
N LEU A 88 16.64 -27.45 18.30
CA LEU A 88 15.22 -27.10 18.35
C LEU A 88 14.50 -27.30 17.01
N LEU A 89 15.18 -27.04 15.88
CA LEU A 89 14.60 -27.21 14.54
C LEU A 89 14.46 -28.69 14.13
N LEU A 90 15.38 -29.55 14.54
CA LEU A 90 15.38 -30.99 14.22
C LEU A 90 14.05 -31.71 14.56
N PRO A 91 13.47 -31.61 15.78
CA PRO A 91 12.19 -32.23 16.07
C PRO A 91 11.05 -31.59 15.27
N ALA A 92 11.09 -30.27 15.04
CA ALA A 92 10.07 -29.58 14.25
C ALA A 92 10.02 -30.12 12.82
N GLN A 93 11.17 -30.31 12.17
CA GLN A 93 11.30 -30.90 10.83
C GLN A 93 10.74 -32.33 10.76
N LYS A 94 10.89 -33.12 11.84
CA LYS A 94 10.37 -34.50 11.91
C LYS A 94 8.85 -34.55 12.09
N ILE A 95 8.29 -33.59 12.84
CA ILE A 95 6.86 -33.57 13.19
C ILE A 95 6.04 -32.92 12.07
N ILE A 96 6.56 -31.87 11.45
CA ILE A 96 5.86 -31.06 10.46
C ILE A 96 6.23 -31.53 9.05
N ASN A 97 5.30 -32.23 8.40
CA ASN A 97 5.48 -32.66 7.01
C ASN A 97 4.92 -31.62 6.03
N ARG A 98 5.73 -30.60 5.72
CA ARG A 98 5.42 -29.59 4.67
C ARG A 98 6.58 -29.46 3.67
N PRO A 99 6.29 -29.11 2.40
CA PRO A 99 7.33 -28.76 1.44
C PRO A 99 8.24 -27.67 2.00
N GLN A 100 9.55 -27.90 1.96
CA GLN A 100 10.55 -26.97 2.50
C GLN A 100 11.05 -26.01 1.41
N ILE A 101 11.17 -24.73 1.76
CA ILE A 101 11.70 -23.67 0.90
C ILE A 101 13.17 -23.44 1.21
N ILE A 102 14.01 -23.66 0.20
CA ILE A 102 15.48 -23.59 0.33
C ILE A 102 16.02 -22.18 0.04
N ASP A 103 15.27 -21.31 -0.66
CA ASP A 103 15.73 -19.94 -0.97
C ASP A 103 16.03 -19.16 0.34
N PRO A 104 17.29 -18.79 0.61
CA PRO A 104 17.65 -18.06 1.83
C PRO A 104 16.97 -16.68 1.91
N LYS A 105 16.52 -16.13 0.78
CA LYS A 105 15.86 -14.81 0.76
C LYS A 105 14.39 -14.87 1.18
N GLU A 106 13.77 -16.04 1.25
CA GLU A 106 12.33 -16.17 1.51
C GLU A 106 11.89 -15.57 2.85
N PRO A 107 12.59 -15.77 3.99
CA PRO A 107 12.23 -15.11 5.24
C PRO A 107 12.19 -13.58 5.11
N TRP A 108 13.13 -12.97 4.39
CA TRP A 108 13.10 -11.53 4.13
C TRP A 108 11.96 -11.14 3.20
N ARG A 109 11.68 -11.92 2.14
CA ARG A 109 10.53 -11.68 1.26
C ARG A 109 9.22 -11.62 2.04
N ARG A 110 9.01 -12.53 3.00
CA ARG A 110 7.81 -12.52 3.87
C ARG A 110 7.70 -11.24 4.71
N ILE A 111 8.79 -10.83 5.35
CA ILE A 111 8.83 -9.60 6.15
C ILE A 111 8.44 -8.41 5.28
N PHE A 112 9.07 -8.27 4.12
CA PHE A 112 8.82 -7.16 3.23
C PHE A 112 7.44 -7.20 2.59
N ARG A 113 6.88 -8.39 2.32
CA ARG A 113 5.51 -8.57 1.82
C ARG A 113 4.49 -8.05 2.83
N LEU A 114 4.60 -8.44 4.11
CA LEU A 114 3.73 -7.94 5.18
C LEU A 114 3.91 -6.43 5.41
N TRP A 115 5.16 -5.94 5.35
CA TRP A 115 5.44 -4.52 5.48
C TRP A 115 4.79 -3.68 4.37
N ILE A 116 4.81 -4.17 3.13
CA ILE A 116 4.13 -3.53 1.98
C ILE A 116 2.61 -3.54 2.15
N TYR A 117 2.09 -4.62 2.74
CA TYR A 117 0.69 -4.78 3.09
C TYR A 117 0.24 -3.86 4.24
N GLU A 118 1.11 -2.94 4.67
CA GLU A 118 0.86 -1.91 5.70
C GLU A 118 0.64 -2.48 7.10
N GLU A 119 1.15 -3.68 7.37
CA GLU A 119 1.16 -4.25 8.72
C GLU A 119 2.12 -3.52 9.64
N SER A 120 1.68 -3.33 10.89
CA SER A 120 2.54 -2.75 11.92
C SER A 120 3.65 -3.73 12.33
N LEU A 121 4.80 -3.20 12.77
CA LEU A 121 5.90 -4.03 13.28
C LEU A 121 5.46 -5.04 14.37
N PRO A 122 4.67 -4.64 15.39
CA PRO A 122 4.12 -5.58 16.37
C PRO A 122 3.26 -6.69 15.74
N ASN A 123 2.36 -6.35 14.82
CA ASN A 123 1.51 -7.35 14.14
C ASN A 123 2.35 -8.33 13.30
N MET A 124 3.39 -7.83 12.63
CA MET A 124 4.31 -8.68 11.87
C MET A 124 5.05 -9.67 12.77
N ALA A 125 5.53 -9.19 13.94
CA ALA A 125 6.18 -10.03 14.94
C ALA A 125 5.22 -11.13 15.45
N GLU A 126 3.96 -10.77 15.73
CA GLU A 126 2.94 -11.72 16.17
C GLU A 126 2.59 -12.75 15.10
N LYS A 127 2.35 -12.31 13.86
CA LYS A 127 2.00 -13.19 12.72
C LYS A 127 3.10 -14.18 12.37
N MET A 128 4.36 -13.73 12.37
CA MET A 128 5.49 -14.57 11.98
C MET A 128 6.15 -15.28 13.16
N GLY A 129 5.96 -14.81 14.40
CA GLY A 129 6.74 -15.23 15.57
C GLY A 129 8.20 -14.73 15.54
N TYR A 130 8.52 -13.77 14.67
CA TYR A 130 9.88 -13.22 14.54
C TYR A 130 10.14 -12.16 15.62
N PRO A 131 11.40 -12.00 16.07
CA PRO A 131 11.75 -10.95 17.04
C PRO A 131 11.49 -9.54 16.48
N LEU A 132 10.81 -8.69 17.24
CA LEU A 132 10.42 -7.33 16.83
C LEU A 132 11.63 -6.47 16.42
N ASP A 133 12.68 -6.58 17.20
CA ASP A 133 13.97 -5.93 17.08
C ASP A 133 14.81 -6.46 15.89
N TYR A 134 14.62 -7.71 15.48
CA TYR A 134 15.14 -8.19 14.18
C TYR A 134 14.41 -7.51 13.02
N LEU A 135 13.07 -7.42 13.08
CA LEU A 135 12.26 -6.76 12.05
C LEU A 135 12.64 -5.28 11.90
N ASP A 136 12.76 -4.56 13.01
CA ASP A 136 13.13 -3.15 13.02
C ASP A 136 14.54 -2.94 12.42
N LEU A 137 15.51 -3.77 12.81
CA LEU A 137 16.86 -3.72 12.26
C LEU A 137 16.88 -3.92 10.74
N LEU A 138 16.12 -4.88 10.22
CA LEU A 138 16.04 -5.15 8.78
C LEU A 138 15.44 -3.95 8.01
N LEU A 139 14.36 -3.37 8.53
CA LEU A 139 13.75 -2.18 7.93
C LEU A 139 14.64 -0.95 8.01
N LEU A 140 15.41 -0.79 9.09
CA LEU A 140 16.41 0.28 9.22
C LEU A 140 17.53 0.13 8.18
N ARG A 141 18.05 -1.09 7.99
CA ARG A 141 19.04 -1.40 6.94
C ARG A 141 18.50 -1.07 5.56
N TYR A 142 17.24 -1.43 5.26
CA TYR A 142 16.59 -1.05 4.01
C TYR A 142 16.51 0.45 3.80
N LYS A 143 16.11 1.22 4.82
CA LYS A 143 16.06 2.69 4.73
C LYS A 143 17.42 3.30 4.41
N LYS A 144 18.50 2.77 5.03
CA LYS A 144 19.88 3.21 4.74
C LYS A 144 20.29 2.89 3.31
N VAL A 145 20.06 1.66 2.84
CA VAL A 145 20.35 1.24 1.46
C VAL A 145 19.57 2.09 0.46
N LYS A 146 18.27 2.29 0.69
CA LYS A 146 17.42 3.15 -0.14
C LYS A 146 17.95 4.57 -0.23
N ALA A 147 18.29 5.20 0.91
CA ALA A 147 18.84 6.55 0.92
C ALA A 147 20.15 6.62 0.13
N PHE A 148 21.04 5.64 0.32
CA PHE A 148 22.31 5.58 -0.39
C PHE A 148 22.14 5.48 -1.92
N ILE A 149 21.24 4.59 -2.38
CA ILE A 149 20.94 4.41 -3.81
C ILE A 149 20.34 5.69 -4.41
N GLN A 150 19.39 6.33 -3.71
CA GLN A 150 18.73 7.55 -4.18
C GLN A 150 19.69 8.73 -4.31
N THR A 151 20.65 8.86 -3.39
CA THR A 151 21.63 9.97 -3.41
C THR A 151 22.69 9.79 -4.50
N HIS A 152 23.14 8.56 -4.78
CA HIS A 152 24.34 8.33 -5.59
C HIS A 152 24.10 7.62 -6.93
N ARG A 153 22.88 7.10 -7.20
CA ARG A 153 22.56 6.26 -8.38
C ARG A 153 23.58 5.13 -8.62
N VAL A 154 23.93 4.46 -7.53
CA VAL A 154 24.97 3.43 -7.48
C VAL A 154 24.48 2.05 -7.89
N SER A 155 25.40 1.25 -8.42
CA SER A 155 25.25 -0.16 -8.70
C SER A 155 25.36 -1.04 -7.44
N LEU A 156 24.97 -2.31 -7.56
CA LEU A 156 25.14 -3.29 -6.48
C LEU A 156 26.62 -3.46 -6.08
N LEU A 157 27.55 -3.41 -7.04
CA LEU A 157 28.97 -3.56 -6.77
C LEU A 157 29.50 -2.42 -5.89
N GLU A 158 29.07 -1.18 -6.16
CA GLU A 158 29.43 -0.01 -5.36
C GLU A 158 28.82 -0.08 -3.95
N CYS A 159 27.59 -0.59 -3.83
CA CYS A 159 26.99 -0.86 -2.52
C CYS A 159 27.80 -1.90 -1.74
N LEU A 160 28.21 -2.99 -2.40
CA LEU A 160 29.07 -4.03 -1.83
C LEU A 160 30.49 -3.53 -1.56
N GLN A 161 30.91 -2.39 -2.10
CA GLN A 161 32.22 -1.78 -1.82
C GLN A 161 32.19 -0.78 -0.66
N ASN A 162 31.01 -0.30 -0.30
CA ASN A 162 30.82 0.64 0.80
C ASN A 162 31.08 -0.06 2.16
N LEU A 163 31.94 0.54 2.98
CA LEU A 163 32.34 -0.01 4.28
C LEU A 163 31.17 -0.14 5.27
N GLU A 164 30.25 0.84 5.30
CA GLU A 164 29.12 0.84 6.23
C GLU A 164 28.04 -0.17 5.86
N LEU A 165 27.84 -0.41 4.54
CA LEU A 165 26.83 -1.35 4.06
C LEU A 165 27.31 -2.80 4.07
N ARG A 166 28.62 -3.04 3.95
CA ARG A 166 29.23 -4.37 4.02
C ARG A 166 28.94 -5.11 5.32
N GLU A 167 28.72 -4.39 6.42
CA GLU A 167 28.37 -5.00 7.71
C GLU A 167 27.05 -5.80 7.68
N TYR A 168 26.22 -5.61 6.65
CA TYR A 168 24.93 -6.31 6.53
C TYR A 168 25.07 -7.72 5.96
N GLY A 169 26.24 -8.04 5.39
CA GLY A 169 26.48 -9.29 4.66
C GLY A 169 26.03 -9.21 3.20
N ASP A 170 26.76 -9.92 2.33
CA ASP A 170 26.58 -9.85 0.88
C ASP A 170 25.19 -10.27 0.43
N GLU A 171 24.63 -11.33 1.02
CA GLU A 171 23.32 -11.86 0.64
C GLU A 171 22.18 -10.91 1.00
N GLN A 172 22.18 -10.37 2.23
CA GLN A 172 21.15 -9.45 2.67
C GLN A 172 21.25 -8.13 1.93
N LEU A 173 22.45 -7.58 1.74
CA LEU A 173 22.64 -6.35 0.97
C LEU A 173 22.19 -6.54 -0.49
N SER A 174 22.53 -7.69 -1.10
CA SER A 174 22.06 -8.07 -2.43
C SER A 174 20.54 -8.12 -2.50
N PHE A 175 19.88 -8.75 -1.52
CA PHE A 175 18.42 -8.80 -1.44
C PHE A 175 17.81 -7.40 -1.31
N LEU A 176 18.29 -6.56 -0.39
CA LEU A 176 17.76 -5.22 -0.16
C LEU A 176 17.92 -4.32 -1.39
N TYR A 177 19.07 -4.40 -2.05
CA TYR A 177 19.31 -3.71 -3.32
C TYR A 177 18.34 -4.21 -4.41
N GLN A 178 18.26 -5.53 -4.63
CA GLN A 178 17.39 -6.13 -5.63
C GLN A 178 15.93 -5.74 -5.40
N PHE A 179 15.46 -5.87 -4.17
CA PHE A 179 14.12 -5.47 -3.76
C PHE A 179 13.85 -3.99 -4.05
N HIS A 180 14.77 -3.09 -3.70
CA HIS A 180 14.64 -1.67 -4.02
C HIS A 180 14.61 -1.41 -5.53
N THR A 181 15.48 -2.06 -6.31
CA THR A 181 15.49 -1.91 -7.77
C THR A 181 14.23 -2.46 -8.44
N SER A 182 13.66 -3.56 -7.93
CA SER A 182 12.37 -4.08 -8.41
C SER A 182 11.25 -3.07 -8.19
N PHE A 183 11.25 -2.37 -7.05
CA PHE A 183 10.32 -1.26 -6.79
C PHE A 183 10.42 -0.10 -7.78
N MET A 184 11.61 0.15 -8.33
CA MET A 184 11.85 1.23 -9.29
C MET A 184 11.52 0.80 -10.72
N ASN A 185 11.71 -0.49 -11.05
CA ASN A 185 11.64 -1.00 -12.42
C ASN A 185 10.28 -1.62 -12.78
N ASP A 186 9.57 -2.20 -11.81
CA ASP A 186 8.24 -2.78 -12.02
C ASP A 186 7.17 -1.90 -11.33
N PRO A 187 6.38 -1.13 -12.10
CA PRO A 187 5.40 -0.20 -11.54
C PRO A 187 4.27 -0.90 -10.77
N LEU A 188 4.04 -2.19 -11.01
CA LEU A 188 3.01 -3.00 -10.34
C LEU A 188 3.59 -3.93 -9.28
N PHE A 189 4.88 -3.75 -8.93
CA PHE A 189 5.55 -4.61 -7.96
C PHE A 189 4.85 -4.61 -6.60
N ARG A 190 4.40 -3.43 -6.15
CA ARG A 190 3.69 -3.27 -4.88
C ARG A 190 2.35 -4.00 -4.90
N GLU A 191 1.56 -3.79 -5.95
CA GLU A 191 0.26 -4.41 -6.13
C GLU A 191 0.38 -5.94 -6.26
N ARG A 192 1.42 -6.43 -6.95
CA ARG A 192 1.70 -7.88 -7.05
C ARG A 192 2.00 -8.50 -5.70
N LEU A 193 2.91 -7.91 -4.91
CA LEU A 193 3.22 -8.41 -3.56
C LEU A 193 2.02 -8.36 -2.62
N THR A 194 1.16 -7.35 -2.79
CA THR A 194 -0.12 -7.26 -2.06
C THR A 194 -1.03 -8.43 -2.42
N LEU A 195 -1.20 -8.75 -3.71
CA LEU A 195 -2.03 -9.88 -4.14
C LEU A 195 -1.43 -11.24 -3.78
N GLU A 196 -0.10 -11.37 -3.79
CA GLU A 196 0.58 -12.56 -3.25
C GLU A 196 0.24 -12.79 -1.78
N GLN A 197 0.23 -11.72 -0.97
CA GLN A 197 -0.13 -11.84 0.45
C GLN A 197 -1.59 -12.29 0.61
N VAL A 198 -2.50 -11.75 -0.20
CA VAL A 198 -3.91 -12.17 -0.20
C VAL A 198 -4.03 -13.65 -0.54
N ILE A 199 -3.31 -14.14 -1.55
CA ILE A 199 -3.32 -15.56 -1.93
C ILE A 199 -2.84 -16.45 -0.78
N ILE A 200 -1.79 -16.02 -0.07
CA ILE A 200 -1.28 -16.72 1.11
C ILE A 200 -2.32 -16.74 2.23
N ASP A 201 -2.94 -15.60 2.52
CA ASP A 201 -3.99 -15.48 3.55
C ASP A 201 -5.23 -16.34 3.21
N LEU A 202 -5.55 -16.49 1.92
CA LEU A 202 -6.61 -17.39 1.45
C LEU A 202 -6.24 -18.88 1.61
N GLY A 203 -4.95 -19.22 1.65
CA GLY A 203 -4.49 -20.61 1.69
C GLY A 203 -4.84 -21.40 0.44
N LEU A 204 -5.01 -20.74 -0.70
CA LEU A 204 -5.41 -21.35 -1.98
C LEU A 204 -4.22 -21.40 -2.96
N PRO A 205 -4.09 -22.47 -3.76
CA PRO A 205 -3.06 -22.58 -4.80
C PRO A 205 -3.40 -21.71 -6.04
N LEU A 206 -3.56 -20.41 -5.85
CA LEU A 206 -3.84 -19.43 -6.91
C LEU A 206 -2.56 -18.75 -7.38
N GLN A 207 -2.49 -18.39 -8.67
CA GLN A 207 -1.50 -17.43 -9.15
C GLN A 207 -2.07 -16.02 -9.08
N VAL A 208 -1.18 -15.01 -9.05
CA VAL A 208 -1.61 -13.60 -9.07
C VAL A 208 -2.45 -13.28 -10.31
N SER A 209 -2.12 -13.86 -11.47
CA SER A 209 -2.90 -13.70 -12.70
C SER A 209 -4.35 -14.15 -12.55
N ASP A 210 -4.58 -15.25 -11.82
CA ASP A 210 -5.91 -15.83 -11.63
C ASP A 210 -6.75 -14.93 -10.72
N LEU A 211 -6.12 -14.40 -9.65
CA LEU A 211 -6.77 -13.47 -8.74
C LEU A 211 -7.08 -12.13 -9.43
N VAL A 212 -6.17 -11.62 -10.27
CA VAL A 212 -6.42 -10.41 -11.07
C VAL A 212 -7.58 -10.64 -12.03
N ALA A 213 -7.63 -11.77 -12.74
CA ALA A 213 -8.72 -12.08 -13.65
C ALA A 213 -10.08 -12.19 -12.92
N LEU A 214 -10.11 -12.81 -11.74
CA LEU A 214 -11.30 -12.87 -10.90
C LEU A 214 -11.80 -11.47 -10.52
N LEU A 215 -10.90 -10.61 -10.02
CA LEU A 215 -11.24 -9.25 -9.60
C LEU A 215 -11.62 -8.36 -10.80
N GLU A 216 -11.03 -8.58 -11.98
CA GLU A 216 -11.38 -7.90 -13.22
C GLU A 216 -12.80 -8.26 -13.69
N ILE A 217 -13.20 -9.54 -13.61
CA ILE A 217 -14.57 -9.97 -13.95
C ILE A 217 -15.58 -9.31 -13.00
N ILE A 218 -15.29 -9.31 -11.69
CA ILE A 218 -16.15 -8.67 -10.69
C ILE A 218 -16.27 -7.17 -10.98
N HIS A 219 -15.17 -6.50 -11.32
CA HIS A 219 -15.19 -5.09 -11.69
C HIS A 219 -15.97 -4.81 -12.99
N THR A 220 -15.83 -5.65 -14.01
CA THR A 220 -16.52 -5.47 -15.30
C THR A 220 -18.04 -5.53 -15.16
N HIS A 221 -18.53 -6.29 -14.19
CA HIS A 221 -19.95 -6.47 -13.91
C HIS A 221 -20.33 -6.04 -12.49
N GLU A 222 -19.70 -4.96 -12.03
CA GLU A 222 -19.81 -4.47 -10.66
C GLU A 222 -21.26 -4.18 -10.27
N GLY A 223 -21.73 -4.87 -9.23
CA GLY A 223 -23.11 -4.75 -8.74
C GLY A 223 -24.17 -5.55 -9.52
N TYR A 224 -23.77 -6.34 -10.53
CA TYR A 224 -24.69 -7.16 -11.34
C TYR A 224 -24.47 -8.68 -11.15
N LEU A 225 -23.23 -9.13 -10.97
CA LEU A 225 -22.92 -10.56 -10.78
C LEU A 225 -23.23 -11.04 -9.36
N ASP A 226 -23.84 -12.21 -9.24
CA ASP A 226 -23.79 -12.99 -8.00
C ASP A 226 -22.77 -14.13 -8.10
N GLU A 227 -22.65 -14.88 -7.00
CA GLU A 227 -21.71 -15.99 -6.86
C GLU A 227 -22.02 -17.13 -7.85
N SER A 228 -23.30 -17.38 -8.14
CA SER A 228 -23.73 -18.38 -9.13
C SER A 228 -23.39 -17.97 -10.56
N ASP A 229 -23.58 -16.70 -10.92
CA ASP A 229 -23.23 -16.15 -12.23
C ASP A 229 -21.72 -16.28 -12.49
N LEU A 230 -20.91 -16.02 -11.46
CA LEU A 230 -19.45 -16.08 -11.53
C LEU A 230 -18.93 -17.51 -11.72
N ILE A 231 -19.55 -18.49 -11.07
CA ILE A 231 -19.24 -19.91 -11.26
C ILE A 231 -19.52 -20.34 -12.72
N GLY A 232 -20.54 -19.75 -13.36
CA GLY A 232 -20.85 -20.00 -14.77
C GLY A 232 -19.83 -19.42 -15.77
N HIS A 233 -19.09 -18.37 -15.39
CA HIS A 233 -18.05 -17.76 -16.22
C HIS A 233 -16.72 -18.55 -16.22
N PHE A 234 -16.51 -19.43 -15.24
CA PHE A 234 -15.31 -20.24 -15.11
C PHE A 234 -15.57 -21.72 -15.49
N SER A 235 -14.57 -22.38 -16.08
CA SER A 235 -14.67 -23.78 -16.48
C SER A 235 -14.87 -24.69 -15.26
N SER A 236 -15.57 -25.82 -15.47
CA SER A 236 -16.00 -26.76 -14.43
C SER A 236 -14.89 -27.41 -13.59
N GLN A 237 -13.61 -27.19 -13.94
CA GLN A 237 -12.45 -27.78 -13.26
C GLN A 237 -12.02 -27.05 -11.98
N HIS A 238 -12.49 -25.82 -11.72
CA HIS A 238 -12.03 -25.01 -10.59
C HIS A 238 -13.15 -24.42 -9.71
N ILE A 239 -14.39 -24.89 -9.86
CA ILE A 239 -15.57 -24.33 -9.17
C ILE A 239 -15.37 -24.24 -7.64
N ASN A 240 -14.88 -25.31 -7.01
CA ASN A 240 -14.66 -25.36 -5.56
C ASN A 240 -13.53 -24.44 -5.09
N LEU A 241 -12.55 -24.15 -5.96
CA LEU A 241 -11.46 -23.24 -5.65
C LEU A 241 -11.98 -21.80 -5.64
N PHE A 242 -12.84 -21.46 -6.60
CA PHE A 242 -13.40 -20.11 -6.74
C PHE A 242 -14.47 -19.79 -5.70
N SER A 243 -15.31 -20.75 -5.28
CA SER A 243 -16.24 -20.52 -4.17
C SER A 243 -15.50 -20.22 -2.87
N CYS A 244 -14.47 -21.02 -2.54
CA CYS A 244 -13.59 -20.76 -1.40
C CYS A 244 -12.86 -19.42 -1.53
N ALA A 245 -12.42 -19.05 -2.74
CA ALA A 245 -11.77 -17.76 -2.99
C ALA A 245 -12.73 -16.59 -2.73
N ILE A 246 -13.99 -16.66 -3.19
CA ILE A 246 -14.99 -15.61 -2.96
C ILE A 246 -15.31 -15.46 -1.47
N GLU A 247 -15.51 -16.58 -0.75
CA GLU A 247 -15.75 -16.57 0.69
C GLU A 247 -14.55 -15.96 1.46
N GLY A 248 -13.34 -16.40 1.13
CA GLY A 248 -12.11 -15.87 1.72
C GLY A 248 -11.89 -14.40 1.41
N LEU A 249 -12.09 -13.96 0.15
CA LEU A 249 -11.96 -12.56 -0.25
C LEU A 249 -13.04 -11.67 0.38
N THR A 250 -14.23 -12.20 0.65
CA THR A 250 -15.28 -11.50 1.40
C THR A 250 -14.86 -11.33 2.86
N THR A 251 -14.28 -12.37 3.47
CA THR A 251 -13.77 -12.35 4.85
C THR A 251 -12.61 -11.38 5.01
N LEU A 252 -11.72 -11.30 4.01
CA LEU A 252 -10.61 -10.34 3.96
C LEU A 252 -11.04 -8.92 3.52
N HIS A 253 -12.35 -8.70 3.31
CA HIS A 253 -12.94 -7.43 2.85
C HIS A 253 -12.40 -6.93 1.50
N TYR A 254 -11.90 -7.83 0.65
CA TYR A 254 -11.53 -7.51 -0.74
C TYR A 254 -12.75 -7.43 -1.65
N ILE A 255 -13.78 -8.23 -1.39
CA ILE A 255 -15.05 -8.21 -2.12
C ILE A 255 -16.17 -7.91 -1.13
N GLN A 256 -17.22 -7.24 -1.59
CA GLN A 256 -18.41 -6.92 -0.81
C GLN A 256 -19.66 -7.34 -1.59
N LYS A 257 -20.77 -7.56 -0.87
CA LYS A 257 -22.09 -7.79 -1.47
C LYS A 257 -22.96 -6.55 -1.25
N ASN A 258 -23.56 -6.03 -2.30
CA ASN A 258 -24.50 -4.91 -2.20
C ASN A 258 -25.84 -5.36 -1.57
N LYS A 259 -26.79 -4.44 -1.41
CA LYS A 259 -28.11 -4.76 -0.83
C LYS A 259 -28.90 -5.83 -1.60
N ALA A 260 -28.59 -6.01 -2.89
CA ALA A 260 -29.19 -7.03 -3.75
C ALA A 260 -28.39 -8.35 -3.76
N GLY A 261 -27.36 -8.50 -2.92
CA GLY A 261 -26.51 -9.68 -2.87
C GLY A 261 -25.48 -9.80 -4.01
N LYS A 262 -25.37 -8.76 -4.85
CA LYS A 262 -24.45 -8.74 -5.99
C LYS A 262 -23.06 -8.25 -5.58
N LEU A 263 -22.04 -8.78 -6.24
CA LEU A 263 -20.64 -8.60 -5.88
C LEU A 263 -20.10 -7.25 -6.36
N THR A 264 -19.36 -6.58 -5.49
CA THR A 264 -18.67 -5.32 -5.75
C THR A 264 -17.25 -5.38 -5.19
N LEU A 265 -16.33 -4.66 -5.81
CA LEU A 265 -14.99 -4.52 -5.26
C LEU A 265 -15.01 -3.58 -4.06
N SER A 266 -14.20 -3.89 -3.05
CA SER A 266 -13.86 -2.91 -2.00
C SER A 266 -12.94 -1.82 -2.55
N GLU A 267 -12.84 -0.68 -1.85
CA GLU A 267 -11.88 0.37 -2.20
C GLU A 267 -10.43 -0.18 -2.23
N LYS A 268 -10.09 -1.06 -1.28
CA LYS A 268 -8.77 -1.69 -1.19
C LYS A 268 -8.46 -2.56 -2.42
N SER A 269 -9.39 -3.42 -2.82
CA SER A 269 -9.17 -4.31 -3.96
C SER A 269 -9.20 -3.56 -5.28
N ALA A 270 -10.11 -2.61 -5.45
CA ALA A 270 -10.16 -1.76 -6.64
C ALA A 270 -8.86 -0.98 -6.83
N ARG A 271 -8.31 -0.37 -5.77
CA ARG A 271 -7.01 0.32 -5.80
C ARG A 271 -5.86 -0.61 -6.17
N THR A 272 -5.86 -1.83 -5.62
CA THR A 272 -4.82 -2.85 -5.88
C THR A 272 -4.87 -3.32 -7.32
N VAL A 273 -6.06 -3.52 -7.89
CA VAL A 273 -6.20 -4.10 -9.24
C VAL A 273 -6.17 -3.03 -10.33
N ALA A 274 -6.46 -1.76 -10.02
CA ALA A 274 -6.51 -0.67 -10.99
C ALA A 274 -5.29 -0.64 -11.93
N GLY A 275 -4.07 -0.80 -11.39
CA GLY A 275 -2.85 -0.78 -12.19
C GLY A 275 -2.77 -1.89 -13.26
N PHE A 276 -3.36 -3.06 -13.00
CA PHE A 276 -3.45 -4.17 -13.95
C PHE A 276 -4.51 -3.93 -15.03
N LEU A 277 -5.56 -3.16 -14.73
CA LEU A 277 -6.65 -2.85 -15.67
C LEU A 277 -6.30 -1.69 -16.62
N LEU A 278 -5.40 -0.81 -16.17
CA LEU A 278 -5.02 0.41 -16.88
C LEU A 278 -4.59 0.19 -18.34
N PRO A 279 -3.73 -0.78 -18.69
CA PRO A 279 -3.33 -1.00 -20.08
C PRO A 279 -4.52 -1.28 -21.01
N ARG A 280 -5.44 -2.16 -20.60
CA ARG A 280 -6.61 -2.54 -21.40
C ARG A 280 -7.61 -1.39 -21.54
N LEU A 281 -7.92 -0.72 -20.43
CA LEU A 281 -8.84 0.43 -20.41
C LEU A 281 -8.26 1.63 -21.17
N GLY A 282 -6.95 1.85 -21.02
CA GLY A 282 -6.20 2.88 -21.72
C GLY A 282 -6.21 2.68 -23.23
N ASP A 283 -6.02 1.45 -23.70
CA ASP A 283 -6.12 1.12 -25.14
C ASP A 283 -7.53 1.36 -25.70
N GLN A 284 -8.58 1.04 -24.93
CA GLN A 284 -9.96 1.30 -25.31
C GLN A 284 -10.23 2.82 -25.41
N LEU A 285 -9.76 3.59 -24.43
CA LEU A 285 -9.88 5.05 -24.45
C LEU A 285 -9.07 5.68 -25.59
N LYS A 286 -7.83 5.22 -25.83
CA LYS A 286 -7.01 5.66 -26.96
C LYS A 286 -7.74 5.50 -28.29
N LYS A 287 -8.35 4.33 -28.52
CA LYS A 287 -9.16 4.07 -29.73
C LYS A 287 -10.34 5.03 -29.87
N ALA A 288 -11.07 5.28 -28.79
CA ALA A 288 -12.20 6.22 -28.80
C ALA A 288 -11.77 7.66 -29.12
N ILE A 289 -10.68 8.14 -28.49
CA ILE A 289 -10.17 9.51 -28.64
C ILE A 289 -9.57 9.73 -30.04
N ILE A 290 -8.90 8.73 -30.62
CA ILE A 290 -8.37 8.80 -32.01
C ILE A 290 -9.51 9.09 -33.01
N ILE A 291 -10.69 8.50 -32.80
CA ILE A 291 -11.87 8.67 -33.66
C ILE A 291 -12.71 9.90 -33.23
N LYS A 292 -12.29 10.63 -32.19
CA LYS A 292 -13.01 11.76 -31.56
C LYS A 292 -14.40 11.38 -31.04
N ASP A 293 -14.61 10.11 -30.70
CA ASP A 293 -15.83 9.63 -30.06
C ASP A 293 -15.75 9.77 -28.54
N TYR A 294 -15.94 11.01 -28.08
CA TYR A 294 -15.92 11.35 -26.65
C TYR A 294 -17.13 10.80 -25.89
N GLU A 295 -18.22 10.41 -26.56
CA GLU A 295 -19.36 9.77 -25.89
C GLU A 295 -19.04 8.31 -25.55
N CYS A 296 -18.37 7.58 -26.43
CA CYS A 296 -17.82 6.26 -26.13
C CYS A 296 -16.81 6.34 -24.97
N GLY A 297 -15.86 7.28 -25.02
CA GLY A 297 -14.88 7.49 -23.95
C GLY A 297 -15.53 7.78 -22.60
N LYS A 298 -16.51 8.68 -22.56
CA LYS A 298 -17.34 8.94 -21.38
C LYS A 298 -18.07 7.69 -20.89
N GLY A 299 -18.64 6.89 -21.81
CA GLY A 299 -19.32 5.65 -21.49
C GLY A 299 -18.42 4.62 -20.80
N ILE A 300 -17.13 4.56 -21.19
CA ILE A 300 -16.12 3.75 -20.51
C ILE A 300 -15.89 4.28 -19.09
N LEU A 301 -15.59 5.57 -18.95
CA LEU A 301 -15.28 6.18 -17.64
C LEU A 301 -16.42 6.06 -16.63
N MET A 302 -17.67 6.24 -17.07
CA MET A 302 -18.85 6.21 -16.19
C MET A 302 -19.19 4.81 -15.63
N ARG A 303 -18.61 3.74 -16.18
CA ARG A 303 -18.86 2.36 -15.72
C ARG A 303 -17.84 1.87 -14.69
N LEU A 304 -16.77 2.62 -14.47
CA LEU A 304 -15.67 2.19 -13.62
C LEU A 304 -15.96 2.51 -12.15
N ASN A 305 -15.57 1.60 -11.27
CA ASN A 305 -15.30 1.88 -9.86
C ASN A 305 -14.49 3.17 -9.68
N GLU A 306 -14.80 3.97 -8.67
CA GLU A 306 -14.15 5.26 -8.40
C GLU A 306 -12.62 5.16 -8.26
N GLU A 307 -12.08 4.09 -7.64
CA GLU A 307 -10.62 3.94 -7.48
C GLU A 307 -9.92 3.65 -8.81
N VAL A 308 -10.53 2.81 -9.64
CA VAL A 308 -10.02 2.48 -10.98
C VAL A 308 -10.14 3.70 -11.88
N LEU A 309 -11.24 4.42 -11.78
CA LEU A 309 -11.48 5.66 -12.50
C LEU A 309 -10.42 6.71 -12.18
N VAL A 310 -10.17 7.00 -10.90
CA VAL A 310 -9.16 8.00 -10.50
C VAL A 310 -7.79 7.66 -11.07
N LYS A 311 -7.35 6.39 -10.97
CA LYS A 311 -6.04 5.98 -11.52
C LYS A 311 -6.00 6.09 -13.05
N LEU A 312 -7.13 5.85 -13.72
CA LEU A 312 -7.25 6.04 -15.17
C LEU A 312 -7.26 7.53 -15.55
N LEU A 313 -7.88 8.40 -14.75
CA LEU A 313 -7.85 9.85 -14.94
C LEU A 313 -6.42 10.38 -14.82
N ASP A 314 -5.67 9.97 -13.78
CA ASP A 314 -4.25 10.32 -13.65
C ASP A 314 -3.44 9.91 -14.90
N TRP A 315 -3.70 8.71 -15.42
CA TRP A 315 -3.08 8.24 -16.66
C TRP A 315 -3.47 9.09 -17.88
N THR A 316 -4.76 9.44 -18.02
CA THR A 316 -5.22 10.28 -19.15
C THR A 316 -4.58 11.68 -19.15
N PHE A 317 -4.30 12.27 -17.98
CA PHE A 317 -3.63 13.56 -17.87
C PHE A 317 -2.17 13.53 -18.37
N VAL A 318 -1.53 12.36 -18.37
CA VAL A 318 -0.15 12.18 -18.85
C VAL A 318 -0.11 11.84 -20.34
N GLU A 319 -1.08 11.06 -20.83
CA GLU A 319 -1.00 10.45 -22.16
C GLU A 319 -1.63 11.28 -23.28
N PHE A 320 -2.64 12.08 -22.97
CA PHE A 320 -3.39 12.86 -23.96
C PHE A 320 -3.00 14.34 -23.91
N ASN A 321 -3.36 15.09 -24.97
CA ASN A 321 -3.17 16.53 -24.97
C ASN A 321 -4.29 17.25 -24.19
N GLN A 322 -4.03 18.50 -23.78
CA GLN A 322 -4.93 19.25 -22.89
C GLN A 322 -6.34 19.43 -23.47
N GLU A 323 -6.48 19.67 -24.77
CA GLU A 323 -7.77 19.83 -25.45
C GLU A 323 -8.60 18.53 -25.38
N GLN A 324 -8.00 17.39 -25.74
CA GLN A 324 -8.66 16.08 -25.69
C GLN A 324 -9.07 15.69 -24.27
N ILE A 325 -8.18 15.93 -23.30
CA ILE A 325 -8.43 15.65 -21.89
C ILE A 325 -9.62 16.48 -21.41
N PHE A 326 -9.62 17.79 -21.69
CA PHE A 326 -10.68 18.66 -21.23
C PHE A 326 -12.03 18.30 -21.85
N GLU A 327 -12.08 18.02 -23.16
CA GLU A 327 -13.30 17.60 -23.85
C GLU A 327 -13.88 16.29 -23.27
N LEU A 328 -13.04 15.34 -22.91
CA LEU A 328 -13.46 14.09 -22.30
C LEU A 328 -13.91 14.28 -20.85
N HIS A 329 -13.08 14.93 -20.03
CA HIS A 329 -13.28 15.05 -18.59
C HIS A 329 -14.43 15.99 -18.23
N LYS A 330 -14.64 17.07 -18.99
CA LYS A 330 -15.81 17.95 -18.76
C LYS A 330 -17.14 17.21 -18.94
N ARG A 331 -17.16 16.14 -19.75
CA ARG A 331 -18.37 15.33 -19.98
C ARG A 331 -18.72 14.42 -18.81
N ILE A 332 -17.78 14.10 -17.92
CA ILE A 332 -18.02 13.29 -16.71
C ILE A 332 -18.12 14.14 -15.43
N TYR A 333 -17.74 15.42 -15.50
CA TYR A 333 -17.86 16.36 -14.38
C TYR A 333 -19.30 16.46 -13.86
N LYS A 334 -19.47 16.39 -12.53
CA LYS A 334 -20.74 16.36 -11.78
C LYS A 334 -21.64 15.15 -12.06
N LYS A 335 -21.13 14.09 -12.70
CA LYS A 335 -21.93 12.89 -13.04
C LYS A 335 -21.65 11.65 -12.19
N ILE A 336 -20.58 11.64 -11.40
CA ILE A 336 -20.12 10.45 -10.68
C ILE A 336 -20.17 10.69 -9.17
N SER A 337 -19.15 11.37 -8.62
CA SER A 337 -19.09 11.69 -7.20
C SER A 337 -18.34 13.02 -6.99
N ARG A 338 -18.58 13.69 -5.85
CA ARG A 338 -17.85 14.91 -5.49
C ARG A 338 -16.34 14.66 -5.36
N ARG A 339 -15.94 13.44 -4.95
CA ARG A 339 -14.53 13.01 -4.90
C ARG A 339 -13.89 13.05 -6.29
N VAL A 340 -14.56 12.51 -7.30
CA VAL A 340 -14.10 12.55 -8.69
C VAL A 340 -14.08 13.99 -9.20
N ASP A 341 -15.11 14.80 -8.90
CA ASP A 341 -15.15 16.22 -9.29
C ASP A 341 -13.95 17.00 -8.75
N ILE A 342 -13.59 16.81 -7.47
CA ILE A 342 -12.40 17.40 -6.85
C ILE A 342 -11.12 16.99 -7.60
N HIS A 343 -11.01 15.71 -7.96
CA HIS A 343 -9.86 15.18 -8.69
C HIS A 343 -9.75 15.81 -10.09
N LEU A 344 -10.87 15.91 -10.82
CA LEU A 344 -10.93 16.55 -12.14
C LEU A 344 -10.53 18.02 -12.08
N LEU A 345 -11.07 18.78 -11.12
CA LEU A 345 -10.73 20.20 -10.95
C LEU A 345 -9.24 20.40 -10.68
N LYS A 346 -8.63 19.54 -9.86
CA LYS A 346 -7.17 19.58 -9.61
C LYS A 346 -6.36 19.28 -10.87
N GLY A 347 -6.81 18.32 -11.68
CA GLY A 347 -6.14 17.98 -12.95
C GLY A 347 -6.26 19.07 -14.02
N PHE A 348 -7.30 19.90 -13.97
CA PHE A 348 -7.49 21.06 -14.85
C PHE A 348 -6.58 22.26 -14.56
N ALA A 349 -5.74 22.17 -13.53
CA ALA A 349 -4.84 23.25 -13.12
C ALA A 349 -3.84 23.73 -14.17
N ASN A 350 -3.61 22.93 -15.23
CA ASN A 350 -2.71 23.28 -16.32
C ASN A 350 -3.44 23.38 -17.68
N ILE A 351 -4.78 23.42 -17.68
CA ILE A 351 -5.61 23.47 -18.89
C ILE A 351 -6.28 24.84 -19.00
N PRO A 352 -5.81 25.75 -19.87
CA PRO A 352 -6.38 27.09 -20.02
C PRO A 352 -7.88 27.08 -20.36
N GLU A 353 -8.32 26.13 -21.19
CA GLU A 353 -9.73 25.97 -21.59
C GLU A 353 -10.67 25.69 -20.40
N ALA A 354 -10.13 25.21 -19.29
CA ALA A 354 -10.89 24.94 -18.08
C ALA A 354 -11.18 26.20 -17.24
N GLN A 355 -10.66 27.37 -17.61
CA GLN A 355 -10.79 28.61 -16.84
C GLN A 355 -12.24 28.92 -16.45
N GLU A 356 -13.18 28.92 -17.40
CA GLU A 356 -14.59 29.23 -17.12
C GLU A 356 -15.21 28.20 -16.17
N LEU A 357 -14.92 26.92 -16.40
CA LEU A 357 -15.38 25.83 -15.52
C LEU A 357 -14.84 26.03 -14.10
N LEU A 358 -13.57 26.37 -13.94
CA LEU A 358 -12.95 26.58 -12.64
C LEU A 358 -13.52 27.82 -11.92
N LEU A 359 -13.70 28.94 -12.63
CA LEU A 359 -14.31 30.16 -12.09
C LEU A 359 -15.72 29.88 -11.54
N ASN A 360 -16.51 29.09 -12.27
CA ASN A 360 -17.86 28.71 -11.83
C ASN A 360 -17.89 27.86 -10.56
N ASN A 361 -16.79 27.20 -10.19
CA ASN A 361 -16.72 26.32 -9.01
C ASN A 361 -16.08 26.98 -7.78
N ILE A 362 -15.58 28.21 -7.88
CA ILE A 362 -15.14 29.00 -6.72
C ILE A 362 -16.29 29.23 -5.72
N SER A 363 -17.54 29.28 -6.18
CA SER A 363 -18.73 29.51 -5.34
C SER A 363 -19.52 28.23 -5.02
N ASP A 364 -18.96 27.04 -5.26
CA ASP A 364 -19.66 25.78 -4.96
C ASP A 364 -19.94 25.65 -3.44
N HIS A 365 -21.05 25.00 -3.08
CA HIS A 365 -21.43 24.79 -1.69
C HIS A 365 -20.43 23.89 -0.94
N ASP A 366 -19.80 22.96 -1.65
CA ASP A 366 -18.77 22.08 -1.08
C ASP A 366 -17.43 22.82 -0.99
N SER A 367 -16.91 22.97 0.23
CA SER A 367 -15.62 23.64 0.47
C SER A 367 -14.43 22.95 -0.20
N LEU A 368 -14.49 21.63 -0.41
CA LEU A 368 -13.41 20.91 -1.09
C LEU A 368 -13.40 21.22 -2.59
N ILE A 369 -14.58 21.42 -3.19
CA ILE A 369 -14.72 21.87 -4.59
C ILE A 369 -14.18 23.30 -4.72
N ARG A 370 -14.56 24.21 -3.81
CA ARG A 370 -14.02 25.58 -3.78
C ARG A 370 -12.50 25.58 -3.69
N ALA A 371 -11.94 24.83 -2.74
CA ALA A 371 -10.49 24.75 -2.54
C ALA A 371 -9.76 24.18 -3.77
N ALA A 372 -10.31 23.13 -4.40
CA ALA A 372 -9.75 22.55 -5.63
C ALA A 372 -9.78 23.54 -6.81
N ALA A 373 -10.89 24.26 -6.99
CA ALA A 373 -11.00 25.30 -8.02
C ALA A 373 -10.00 26.44 -7.78
N CYS A 374 -9.85 26.90 -6.52
CA CYS A 374 -8.88 27.93 -6.16
C CYS A 374 -7.45 27.51 -6.47
N GLN A 375 -7.08 26.31 -6.06
CA GLN A 375 -5.76 25.75 -6.33
C GLN A 375 -5.48 25.67 -7.84
N ALA A 376 -6.45 25.23 -8.64
CA ALA A 376 -6.30 25.12 -10.08
C ALA A 376 -6.16 26.51 -10.75
N LEU A 377 -6.94 27.50 -10.31
CA LEU A 377 -6.86 28.87 -10.84
C LEU A 377 -5.54 29.58 -10.49
N GLY A 378 -4.98 29.32 -9.31
CA GLY A 378 -3.65 29.79 -8.93
C GLY A 378 -2.57 29.29 -9.88
N LYS A 379 -2.57 27.97 -10.14
CA LYS A 379 -1.65 27.33 -11.09
C LYS A 379 -1.82 27.80 -12.53
N LEU A 380 -3.06 28.06 -12.97
CA LEU A 380 -3.35 28.67 -14.26
C LEU A 380 -2.94 30.15 -14.35
N GLN A 381 -2.57 30.78 -13.22
CA GLN A 381 -2.33 32.22 -13.12
C GLN A 381 -3.52 33.06 -13.63
N CYS A 382 -4.75 32.60 -13.37
CA CYS A 382 -5.97 33.24 -13.88
C CYS A 382 -6.21 34.59 -13.19
N LYS A 383 -5.99 35.68 -13.93
CA LYS A 383 -6.13 37.06 -13.43
C LYS A 383 -7.58 37.43 -13.17
N GLU A 384 -8.52 36.86 -13.90
CA GLU A 384 -9.96 37.06 -13.75
C GLU A 384 -10.45 36.54 -12.38
N ALA A 385 -9.76 35.55 -11.80
CA ALA A 385 -10.11 34.99 -10.49
C ALA A 385 -9.68 35.85 -9.30
N ILE A 386 -8.84 36.87 -9.49
CA ILE A 386 -8.19 37.63 -8.40
C ILE A 386 -9.21 38.16 -7.39
N PHE A 387 -10.28 38.80 -7.87
CA PHE A 387 -11.29 39.38 -6.97
C PHE A 387 -12.02 38.30 -6.16
N ASN A 388 -12.41 37.20 -6.81
CA ASN A 388 -13.05 36.07 -6.15
C ASN A 388 -12.12 35.41 -5.12
N LEU A 389 -10.85 35.22 -5.46
CA LEU A 389 -9.84 34.66 -4.54
C LEU A 389 -9.60 35.56 -3.32
N ILE A 390 -9.59 36.90 -3.50
CA ILE A 390 -9.52 37.85 -2.38
C ILE A 390 -10.73 37.69 -1.45
N GLN A 391 -11.93 37.52 -2.00
CA GLN A 391 -13.13 37.29 -1.17
C GLN A 391 -13.03 35.99 -0.37
N LEU A 392 -12.46 34.94 -0.95
CA LEU A 392 -12.27 33.65 -0.29
C LEU A 392 -11.24 33.63 0.85
N LEU A 393 -10.45 34.69 1.02
CA LEU A 393 -9.67 34.89 2.25
C LEU A 393 -10.54 35.07 3.50
N ARG A 394 -11.87 35.23 3.31
CA ARG A 394 -12.88 35.31 4.37
C ARG A 394 -13.80 34.09 4.38
N ASP A 395 -13.48 33.04 3.65
CA ASP A 395 -14.28 31.81 3.63
C ASP A 395 -14.33 31.20 5.05
N PRO A 396 -15.50 30.65 5.48
CA PRO A 396 -15.61 30.03 6.80
C PRO A 396 -14.69 28.81 6.98
N VAL A 397 -14.25 28.16 5.89
CA VAL A 397 -13.42 26.96 5.93
C VAL A 397 -11.94 27.32 5.78
N ALA A 398 -11.13 26.92 6.77
CA ALA A 398 -9.70 27.23 6.81
C ALA A 398 -8.93 26.74 5.57
N SER A 399 -9.21 25.53 5.08
CA SER A 399 -8.54 25.00 3.89
C SER A 399 -8.81 25.83 2.63
N VAL A 400 -10.00 26.43 2.50
CA VAL A 400 -10.31 27.33 1.39
C VAL A 400 -9.48 28.61 1.50
N LYS A 401 -9.41 29.21 2.69
CA LYS A 401 -8.57 30.40 2.95
C LYS A 401 -7.09 30.13 2.66
N GLU A 402 -6.56 28.97 3.08
CA GLU A 402 -5.19 28.52 2.77
C GLU A 402 -4.95 28.49 1.26
N THR A 403 -5.82 27.80 0.52
CA THR A 403 -5.70 27.69 -0.95
C THR A 403 -5.88 29.02 -1.67
N ALA A 404 -6.76 29.90 -1.18
CA ALA A 404 -6.96 31.24 -1.75
C ALA A 404 -5.71 32.11 -1.57
N ALA A 405 -5.12 32.11 -0.37
CA ALA A 405 -3.88 32.81 -0.11
C ALA A 405 -2.74 32.30 -1.01
N GLN A 406 -2.59 30.96 -1.11
CA GLN A 406 -1.60 30.35 -2.00
C GLN A 406 -1.81 30.76 -3.47
N ALA A 407 -3.04 30.66 -3.97
CA ALA A 407 -3.37 31.00 -5.36
C ALA A 407 -3.09 32.47 -5.68
N LEU A 408 -3.40 33.40 -4.77
CA LEU A 408 -3.06 34.82 -4.93
C LEU A 408 -1.54 35.05 -4.99
N GLY A 409 -0.77 34.29 -4.20
CA GLY A 409 0.68 34.30 -4.26
C GLY A 409 1.25 33.72 -5.56
N GLU A 410 0.62 32.68 -6.13
CA GLU A 410 1.00 32.08 -7.42
C GLU A 410 0.66 32.98 -8.62
N ILE A 411 -0.43 33.76 -8.52
CA ILE A 411 -0.79 34.76 -9.52
C ILE A 411 0.11 36.00 -9.45
N GLY A 412 0.72 36.29 -8.29
CA GLY A 412 1.66 37.40 -8.13
C GLY A 412 1.01 38.79 -8.11
N THR A 413 -0.29 38.88 -7.77
CA THR A 413 -1.02 40.16 -7.87
C THR A 413 -0.85 41.08 -6.65
N THR A 414 -0.45 42.32 -6.89
CA THR A 414 -0.35 43.35 -5.85
C THR A 414 -1.70 43.76 -5.26
N ALA A 415 -2.81 43.51 -5.97
CA ALA A 415 -4.16 43.79 -5.49
C ALA A 415 -4.53 42.99 -4.22
N ALA A 416 -3.88 41.85 -3.99
CA ALA A 416 -4.11 41.00 -2.83
C ALA A 416 -3.37 41.45 -1.56
N ILE A 417 -2.35 42.29 -1.67
CA ILE A 417 -1.42 42.63 -0.56
C ILE A 417 -2.17 43.13 0.67
N LYS A 418 -3.15 44.03 0.48
CA LYS A 418 -3.91 44.61 1.60
C LYS A 418 -4.66 43.54 2.40
N GLU A 419 -5.37 42.63 1.72
CA GLU A 419 -6.16 41.60 2.39
C GLU A 419 -5.28 40.48 2.94
N LEU A 420 -4.18 40.13 2.27
CA LEU A 420 -3.20 39.18 2.81
C LEU A 420 -2.56 39.72 4.10
N ASN A 421 -2.18 40.99 4.16
CA ASN A 421 -1.67 41.61 5.40
C ASN A 421 -2.70 41.60 6.53
N ARG A 422 -3.98 41.81 6.21
CA ARG A 422 -5.08 41.67 7.18
C ARG A 422 -5.12 40.26 7.76
N VAL A 423 -5.02 39.22 6.92
CA VAL A 423 -5.00 37.82 7.35
C VAL A 423 -3.78 37.53 8.22
N VAL A 424 -2.60 38.02 7.84
CA VAL A 424 -1.36 37.83 8.63
C VAL A 424 -1.45 38.46 10.03
N GLY A 425 -2.10 39.62 10.13
CA GLY A 425 -2.32 40.34 11.39
C GLY A 425 -3.50 39.84 12.24
N ASP A 426 -4.30 38.91 11.74
CA ASP A 426 -5.44 38.37 12.47
C ASP A 426 -4.99 37.27 13.44
N TYR A 427 -4.88 37.60 14.73
CA TYR A 427 -4.47 36.62 15.75
C TYR A 427 -5.52 35.54 16.05
N GLY A 428 -6.78 35.74 15.65
CA GLY A 428 -7.84 34.74 15.75
C GLY A 428 -7.84 33.71 14.60
N GLU A 429 -7.04 33.94 13.56
CA GLU A 429 -6.93 33.06 12.40
C GLU A 429 -6.01 31.85 12.66
N SER A 430 -6.26 30.75 11.95
CA SER A 430 -5.41 29.56 11.93
C SER A 430 -3.96 29.91 11.60
N VAL A 431 -3.02 29.32 12.37
CA VAL A 431 -1.57 29.47 12.14
C VAL A 431 -1.20 29.16 10.69
N LYS A 432 -1.75 28.08 10.13
CA LYS A 432 -1.49 27.65 8.75
C LYS A 432 -1.95 28.70 7.72
N VAL A 433 -3.16 29.24 7.88
CA VAL A 433 -3.69 30.28 6.99
C VAL A 433 -2.78 31.52 7.00
N ARG A 434 -2.31 31.94 8.17
CA ARG A 434 -1.38 33.07 8.29
C ARG A 434 -0.02 32.79 7.66
N GLU A 435 0.50 31.56 7.80
CA GLU A 435 1.75 31.14 7.15
C GLU A 435 1.61 31.13 5.62
N CYS A 436 0.51 30.61 5.09
CA CYS A 436 0.19 30.67 3.66
C CYS A 436 0.11 32.13 3.17
N ALA A 437 -0.55 33.02 3.92
CA ALA A 437 -0.65 34.43 3.57
C ALA A 437 0.72 35.14 3.59
N ARG A 438 1.58 34.86 4.58
CA ARG A 438 2.97 35.38 4.61
C ARG A 438 3.78 34.86 3.42
N SER A 439 3.66 33.58 3.11
CA SER A 439 4.34 33.00 1.95
C SER A 439 3.86 33.61 0.64
N ALA A 440 2.57 33.90 0.52
CA ALA A 440 2.00 34.54 -0.65
C ALA A 440 2.51 35.98 -0.82
N LEU A 441 2.54 36.76 0.26
CA LEU A 441 3.13 38.12 0.26
C LEU A 441 4.60 38.08 -0.19
N LYS A 442 5.39 37.17 0.36
CA LYS A 442 6.80 37.02 0.00
C LYS A 442 6.99 36.69 -1.49
N LYS A 443 6.12 35.86 -2.07
CA LYS A 443 6.14 35.57 -3.53
C LYS A 443 5.81 36.83 -4.34
N ILE A 444 4.74 37.53 -3.98
CA ILE A 444 4.32 38.77 -4.67
C ILE A 444 5.43 39.83 -4.61
N GLU A 445 6.14 39.95 -3.49
CA GLU A 445 7.28 40.89 -3.33
C GLU A 445 8.54 40.45 -4.10
N GLN A 446 8.69 39.18 -4.45
CA GLN A 446 9.82 38.66 -5.23
C GLN A 446 9.59 38.78 -6.74
N ASP A 447 8.32 38.72 -7.17
CA ASP A 447 7.94 38.75 -8.58
C ASP A 447 7.68 40.19 -9.12
N ASN A 448 7.74 41.21 -8.26
CA ASN A 448 7.62 42.64 -8.60
C ASN A 448 8.89 43.40 -8.19
#